data_AF-V5BFH9-F1
#
_entry.id   AF-V5BFH9-F1
#
_cell.length_a   1.000
_cell.length_b   1.000
_cell.length_c   1.000
_cell.angle_alpha   90.00
_cell.angle_beta   90.00
_cell.angle_gamma   90.00
#
_symmetry.space_group_name_H-M   'P 1'
#
loop_
_entity.id
_entity.type
_entity.pdbx_description
1 polymer ?
#
loop_
_entity_poly.entity_id
_entity_poly.type
_entity_poly.pdbx_seq_one_letter_code
_entity_poly.pdbx_strand_id
1 'polypeptide(L)'
;MFAVNCEAALLWHPVVHHSLLLLRTLRQRHTLVLEPSCTTTSRPDEFWRLSQAGNYVSINATINSDSVFLEGGEEEGRGLSLLHISEGGLHRVQNPQHILYFISSSTFVEQKQQLQTYLDTAFVTDHVLRAVDDVLLALSTDEMEVTRQTHSNLMDLVARLENFLESDNDDMVQETEKWSTWPLFTTLKFLVEEAGLLLGPFPRVAKAYRQLQDSKPVVAHTRLVNRTVNLALSREGLFVQPSAWPYRGFLREVQRKLADYTADPAERMMEGVLGEKGPLKARVSGARFGLQPVSARMPWNMQREKMGRS
;
A
#
# COMPACT_ATOMS: atom_id res chain seq x y z
N MET A 1 -22.65 -17.48 2.84
CA MET A 1 -22.09 -16.91 1.59
C MET A 1 -21.77 -15.45 1.87
N PHE A 2 -20.63 -14.95 1.38
CA PHE A 2 -20.21 -13.56 1.62
C PHE A 2 -20.42 -12.68 0.39
N ALA A 3 -20.84 -11.44 0.60
CA ALA A 3 -20.87 -10.41 -0.43
C ALA A 3 -20.05 -9.20 0.03
N VAL A 4 -19.08 -8.79 -0.79
CA VAL A 4 -18.31 -7.57 -0.57
C VAL A 4 -18.95 -6.48 -1.44
N ASN A 5 -19.56 -5.50 -0.79
CA ASN A 5 -20.13 -4.33 -1.44
C ASN A 5 -19.09 -3.21 -1.42
N CYS A 6 -18.84 -2.64 -2.59
CA CYS A 6 -17.88 -1.56 -2.78
C CYS A 6 -18.41 -0.59 -3.83
N GLU A 7 -18.21 0.70 -3.62
CA GLU A 7 -18.40 1.70 -4.66
C GLU A 7 -17.40 1.47 -5.81
N ALA A 8 -17.85 1.57 -7.06
CA ALA A 8 -16.98 1.35 -8.22
C ALA A 8 -15.74 2.28 -8.24
N ALA A 9 -15.88 3.49 -7.70
CA ALA A 9 -14.80 4.47 -7.58
C ALA A 9 -13.68 4.05 -6.61
N LEU A 10 -13.92 3.08 -5.72
CA LEU A 10 -13.00 2.64 -4.66
C LEU A 10 -12.40 1.26 -4.91
N LEU A 11 -12.54 0.72 -6.12
CA LEU A 11 -12.01 -0.59 -6.46
C LEU A 11 -10.48 -0.69 -6.31
N TRP A 12 -9.77 0.44 -6.43
CA TRP A 12 -8.33 0.54 -6.22
C TRP A 12 -7.91 0.40 -4.75
N HIS A 13 -8.85 0.50 -3.79
CA HIS A 13 -8.55 0.53 -2.38
C HIS A 13 -8.06 -0.84 -1.87
N PRO A 14 -6.93 -0.92 -1.13
CA PRO A 14 -6.31 -2.19 -0.72
C PRO A 14 -7.24 -3.07 0.13
N VAL A 15 -8.10 -2.47 0.94
CA VAL A 15 -9.08 -3.18 1.80
C VAL A 15 -10.05 -4.06 1.01
N VAL A 16 -10.50 -3.62 -0.17
CA VAL A 16 -11.39 -4.42 -1.03
C VAL A 16 -10.67 -5.72 -1.44
N HIS A 17 -9.44 -5.58 -1.92
CA HIS A 17 -8.63 -6.74 -2.31
C HIS A 17 -8.26 -7.62 -1.11
N HIS A 18 -7.99 -7.04 0.06
CA HIS A 18 -7.71 -7.78 1.29
C HIS A 18 -8.92 -8.64 1.68
N SER A 19 -10.13 -8.07 1.70
CA SER A 19 -11.34 -8.84 2.03
C SER A 19 -11.57 -10.02 1.08
N LEU A 20 -11.41 -9.81 -0.23
CA LEU A 20 -11.62 -10.86 -1.24
C LEU A 20 -10.56 -11.97 -1.15
N LEU A 21 -9.29 -11.60 -0.95
CA LEU A 21 -8.20 -12.58 -0.79
C LEU A 21 -8.33 -13.35 0.52
N LEU A 22 -8.75 -12.68 1.61
CA LEU A 22 -9.03 -13.34 2.88
C LEU A 22 -10.20 -14.33 2.77
N LEU A 23 -11.31 -13.94 2.14
CA LEU A 23 -12.44 -14.85 1.91
C LEU A 23 -12.05 -16.05 1.03
N ARG A 24 -11.12 -15.84 0.10
CA ARG A 24 -10.57 -16.91 -0.73
C ARG A 24 -9.73 -17.90 0.07
N THR A 25 -8.90 -17.42 0.99
CA THR A 25 -8.03 -18.29 1.81
C THR A 25 -8.82 -19.06 2.85
N LEU A 26 -9.89 -18.46 3.35
CA LEU A 26 -10.90 -19.13 4.18
C LEU A 26 -11.77 -20.13 3.39
N ARG A 27 -11.56 -20.25 2.06
CA ARG A 27 -12.31 -21.12 1.15
C ARG A 27 -13.83 -20.88 1.20
N GLN A 28 -14.24 -19.66 1.57
CA GLN A 28 -15.64 -19.27 1.64
C GLN A 28 -16.12 -18.78 0.27
N ARG A 29 -17.35 -19.15 -0.12
CA ARG A 29 -17.97 -18.62 -1.34
C ARG A 29 -18.25 -17.14 -1.16
N HIS A 30 -17.70 -16.32 -2.05
CA HIS A 30 -17.80 -14.86 -1.99
C HIS A 30 -18.04 -14.24 -3.38
N THR A 31 -18.69 -13.08 -3.40
CA THR A 31 -18.95 -12.27 -4.59
C THR A 31 -18.63 -10.79 -4.34
N LEU A 32 -18.22 -10.07 -5.37
CA LEU A 32 -18.07 -8.61 -5.35
C LEU A 32 -19.31 -7.98 -5.98
N VAL A 33 -19.94 -7.05 -5.26
CA VAL A 33 -21.06 -6.24 -5.74
C VAL A 33 -20.56 -4.81 -5.86
N LEU A 34 -20.63 -4.27 -7.08
CA LEU A 34 -20.26 -2.88 -7.35
C LEU A 34 -21.51 -2.02 -7.27
N GLU A 35 -21.52 -1.09 -6.32
CA GLU A 35 -22.56 -0.07 -6.26
C GLU A 35 -22.18 1.08 -7.22
N PRO A 36 -23.13 1.59 -8.03
CA PRO A 36 -22.86 2.70 -8.94
C PRO A 36 -22.45 3.92 -8.13
N SER A 37 -21.42 4.64 -8.60
CA SER A 37 -20.90 5.81 -7.91
C SER A 37 -22.02 6.83 -7.73
N CYS A 38 -22.49 7.01 -6.50
CA CYS A 38 -23.45 8.05 -6.21
C CYS A 38 -22.71 9.38 -6.33
N THR A 39 -22.92 10.11 -7.43
CA THR A 39 -22.48 11.49 -7.62
C THR A 39 -23.14 12.48 -6.64
N THR A 40 -23.76 11.99 -5.56
CA THR A 40 -24.37 12.75 -4.48
C THR A 40 -23.48 12.72 -3.24
N THR A 41 -22.33 13.36 -3.32
CA THR A 41 -21.91 14.35 -2.32
C THR A 41 -20.73 15.13 -2.87
N SER A 42 -20.98 16.39 -3.15
CA SER A 42 -20.00 17.45 -3.01
C SER A 42 -19.32 17.33 -1.63
N ARG A 43 -18.17 16.64 -1.57
CA ARG A 43 -17.21 16.86 -0.49
C ARG A 43 -15.86 17.20 -1.12
N PRO A 44 -15.63 18.50 -1.39
CA PRO A 44 -14.35 18.97 -1.89
C PRO A 44 -13.22 18.89 -0.85
N ASP A 45 -13.50 18.43 0.39
CA ASP A 45 -12.57 18.53 1.53
C ASP A 45 -12.07 17.19 2.12
N GLU A 46 -12.56 16.03 1.70
CA GLU A 46 -12.13 14.76 2.29
C GLU A 46 -11.10 14.05 1.39
N PHE A 47 -9.82 14.23 1.71
CA PHE A 47 -8.78 13.28 1.31
C PHE A 47 -9.28 11.86 1.60
N TRP A 48 -9.32 11.00 0.58
CA TRP A 48 -9.64 9.59 0.72
C TRP A 48 -8.56 8.90 1.57
N ARG A 49 -8.75 8.90 2.90
CA ARG A 49 -7.81 8.30 3.84
C ARG A 49 -7.82 6.78 3.66
N LEU A 50 -6.68 6.24 3.26
CA LEU A 50 -6.47 4.80 3.05
C LEU A 50 -6.65 4.00 4.34
N SER A 51 -6.38 4.63 5.48
CA SER A 51 -6.53 4.05 6.81
C SER A 51 -7.98 3.93 7.30
N GLN A 52 -8.95 4.61 6.66
CA GLN A 52 -10.35 4.64 7.09
C GLN A 52 -11.29 4.08 6.02
N ALA A 53 -11.12 2.79 5.72
CA ALA A 53 -11.92 2.10 4.69
C ALA A 53 -13.35 1.73 5.14
N GLY A 54 -13.59 1.66 6.44
CA GLY A 54 -14.82 1.10 7.01
C GLY A 54 -16.11 1.85 6.63
N ASN A 55 -15.99 3.11 6.20
CA ASN A 55 -17.14 3.92 5.78
C ASN A 55 -17.64 3.58 4.38
N TYR A 56 -16.80 2.95 3.53
CA TYR A 56 -17.07 2.83 2.10
C TYR A 56 -17.14 1.39 1.58
N VAL A 57 -16.60 0.43 2.34
CA VAL A 57 -16.64 -0.99 2.02
C VAL A 57 -17.46 -1.70 3.07
N SER A 58 -18.41 -2.53 2.63
CA SER A 58 -19.17 -3.37 3.56
C SER A 58 -19.21 -4.81 3.12
N ILE A 59 -18.98 -5.70 4.08
CA ILE A 59 -18.92 -7.14 3.90
C ILE A 59 -20.14 -7.71 4.59
N ASN A 60 -21.04 -8.29 3.81
CA ASN A 60 -22.27 -8.90 4.30
C ASN A 60 -22.08 -10.41 4.32
N ALA A 61 -22.40 -11.04 5.46
CA ALA A 61 -22.39 -12.48 5.62
C ALA A 61 -23.83 -13.00 5.78
N THR A 62 -24.24 -13.94 4.92
CA THR A 62 -25.52 -14.66 5.11
C THR A 62 -25.34 -15.70 6.23
N ILE A 63 -26.10 -15.57 7.32
CA ILE A 63 -26.15 -16.61 8.36
C ILE A 63 -26.83 -17.85 7.75
N ASN A 64 -26.08 -18.95 7.66
CA ASN A 64 -26.72 -20.27 7.67
C ASN A 64 -27.04 -20.55 9.14
N SER A 65 -28.27 -20.95 9.41
CA SER A 65 -28.94 -21.11 10.71
C SER A 65 -28.33 -22.13 11.69
N ASP A 66 -27.01 -22.36 11.67
CA ASP A 66 -26.31 -23.31 12.54
C ASP A 66 -25.32 -22.63 13.52
N SER A 67 -25.14 -21.30 13.47
CA SER A 67 -24.36 -20.60 14.49
C SER A 67 -25.24 -20.22 15.68
N VAL A 68 -25.36 -21.15 16.64
CA VAL A 68 -25.92 -20.89 17.97
C VAL A 68 -25.02 -19.86 18.66
N PHE A 69 -25.52 -18.64 18.84
CA PHE A 69 -24.91 -17.66 19.74
C PHE A 69 -25.51 -17.84 21.13
N LEU A 70 -24.63 -17.89 22.14
CA LEU A 70 -24.97 -17.72 23.55
C LEU A 70 -25.52 -16.31 23.75
N GLU A 71 -26.85 -16.19 23.87
CA GLU A 71 -27.46 -15.05 24.53
C GLU A 71 -26.99 -15.02 25.98
N GLY A 72 -26.32 -13.94 26.36
CA GLY A 72 -25.91 -13.70 27.73
C GLY A 72 -25.58 -12.24 27.94
N GLY A 73 -26.57 -11.48 28.43
CA GLY A 73 -26.37 -10.21 29.10
C GLY A 73 -27.00 -9.01 28.40
N GLU A 74 -28.22 -8.67 28.81
CA GLU A 74 -28.76 -7.32 28.71
C GLU A 74 -27.83 -6.35 29.46
N GLU A 75 -27.20 -5.39 28.77
CA GLU A 75 -26.78 -4.13 29.41
C GLU A 75 -26.92 -2.95 28.43
N GLU A 76 -27.79 -2.02 28.82
CA GLU A 76 -27.90 -0.67 28.28
C GLU A 76 -26.58 0.08 28.44
N GLY A 77 -26.00 0.54 27.33
CA GLY A 77 -24.85 1.44 27.38
C GLY A 77 -24.34 1.81 26.00
N ARG A 78 -24.32 3.10 25.69
CA ARG A 78 -23.69 3.70 24.50
C ARG A 78 -22.28 3.13 24.30
N GLY A 79 -22.15 2.18 23.38
CA GLY A 79 -20.90 1.62 22.90
C GLY A 79 -20.97 1.48 21.39
N LEU A 80 -19.92 1.90 20.68
CA LEU A 80 -19.77 1.76 19.24
C LEU A 80 -19.83 0.27 18.85
N SER A 81 -21.01 -0.24 18.52
CA SER A 81 -21.18 -1.63 18.07
C SER A 81 -20.51 -1.80 16.70
N LEU A 82 -19.27 -2.31 16.72
CA LEU A 82 -18.45 -2.66 15.56
C LEU A 82 -19.08 -3.72 14.63
N LEU A 83 -20.22 -4.29 15.03
CA LEU A 83 -21.03 -5.23 14.27
C LEU A 83 -22.46 -4.69 14.24
N HIS A 84 -22.87 -4.09 13.12
CA HIS A 84 -24.26 -3.69 12.94
C HIS A 84 -25.03 -4.93 12.48
N ILE A 85 -25.91 -5.43 13.35
CA ILE A 85 -26.88 -6.47 12.99
C ILE A 85 -27.93 -5.75 12.15
N SER A 86 -28.00 -6.03 10.86
CA SER A 86 -29.10 -5.52 10.04
C SER A 86 -30.33 -6.38 10.29
N GLU A 87 -31.51 -5.74 10.40
CA GLU A 87 -32.81 -6.41 10.44
C GLU A 87 -32.88 -7.43 9.29
N GLY A 88 -32.89 -8.72 9.62
CA GLY A 88 -32.84 -9.83 8.64
C GLY A 88 -31.76 -10.88 8.85
N GLY A 89 -30.98 -10.84 9.94
CA GLY A 89 -29.96 -11.86 10.23
C GLY A 89 -28.72 -11.74 9.34
N LEU A 90 -28.48 -10.57 8.75
CA LEU A 90 -27.27 -10.27 8.00
C LEU A 90 -26.33 -9.45 8.89
N HIS A 91 -25.15 -9.99 9.18
CA HIS A 91 -24.11 -9.22 9.84
C HIS A 91 -23.33 -8.41 8.80
N ARG A 92 -23.25 -7.10 9.02
CA ARG A 92 -22.44 -6.18 8.21
C ARG A 92 -21.13 -5.89 8.92
N VAL A 93 -20.02 -6.13 8.23
CA VAL A 93 -18.66 -5.82 8.68
C VAL A 93 -18.02 -4.77 7.78
N GLN A 94 -17.28 -3.86 8.39
CA GLN A 94 -16.63 -2.73 7.70
C GLN A 94 -15.14 -2.98 7.42
N ASN A 95 -14.39 -3.55 8.37
CA ASN A 95 -12.97 -3.87 8.17
C ASN A 95 -12.75 -5.37 7.90
N PRO A 96 -11.82 -5.73 7.01
CA PRO A 96 -11.57 -7.12 6.60
C PRO A 96 -11.07 -7.98 7.77
N GLN A 97 -10.37 -7.37 8.73
CA GLN A 97 -9.91 -8.04 9.95
C GLN A 97 -11.08 -8.61 10.76
N HIS A 98 -12.26 -7.99 10.68
CA HIS A 98 -13.43 -8.46 11.42
C HIS A 98 -14.16 -9.62 10.74
N ILE A 99 -13.78 -10.03 9.52
CA ILE A 99 -14.34 -11.25 8.88
C ILE A 99 -14.06 -12.48 9.77
N LEU A 100 -12.92 -12.47 10.47
CA LEU A 100 -12.50 -13.57 11.33
C LEU A 100 -13.40 -13.76 12.57
N TYR A 101 -14.17 -12.74 12.99
CA TYR A 101 -15.15 -12.91 14.08
C TYR A 101 -16.30 -13.85 13.70
N PHE A 102 -16.58 -14.04 12.41
CA PHE A 102 -17.63 -14.96 11.95
C PHE A 102 -17.17 -16.42 11.85
N ILE A 103 -15.89 -16.68 12.09
CA ILE A 103 -15.30 -18.01 11.94
C ILE A 103 -15.21 -18.62 13.34
N SER A 104 -16.24 -19.37 13.73
CA SER A 104 -16.35 -20.00 15.04
C SER A 104 -15.35 -21.15 15.23
N SER A 105 -14.32 -20.90 16.04
CA SER A 105 -13.88 -21.67 17.23
C SER A 105 -13.65 -23.21 17.18
N SER A 106 -13.62 -23.88 16.04
CA SER A 106 -13.48 -25.36 16.02
C SER A 106 -12.05 -25.92 15.97
N THR A 107 -11.01 -25.09 15.85
CA THR A 107 -9.60 -25.53 15.73
C THR A 107 -8.65 -24.57 16.44
N PHE A 108 -8.42 -24.77 17.74
CA PHE A 108 -8.03 -23.69 18.67
C PHE A 108 -6.53 -23.32 18.76
N VAL A 109 -5.59 -24.14 18.27
CA VAL A 109 -4.15 -23.90 18.55
C VAL A 109 -3.39 -23.38 17.33
N GLU A 110 -3.40 -24.11 16.21
CA GLU A 110 -2.72 -23.68 14.98
C GLU A 110 -3.34 -22.40 14.40
N GLN A 111 -4.67 -22.27 14.45
CA GLN A 111 -5.35 -21.05 14.01
C GLN A 111 -5.10 -19.86 14.94
N LYS A 112 -4.81 -20.08 16.23
CA LYS A 112 -4.51 -18.99 17.16
C LYS A 112 -3.14 -18.37 16.85
N GLN A 113 -2.15 -19.19 16.52
CA GLN A 113 -0.83 -18.70 16.07
C GLN A 113 -0.92 -18.01 14.70
N GLN A 114 -1.71 -18.56 13.77
CA GLN A 114 -1.97 -17.91 12.48
C GLN A 114 -2.77 -16.61 12.61
N LEU A 115 -3.70 -16.53 13.56
CA LEU A 115 -4.47 -15.33 13.85
C LEU A 115 -3.57 -14.23 14.42
N GLN A 116 -2.69 -14.57 15.36
CA GLN A 116 -1.76 -13.60 15.93
C GLN A 116 -0.84 -13.02 14.85
N THR A 117 -0.21 -13.88 14.05
CA THR A 117 0.67 -13.41 12.96
C THR A 117 -0.12 -12.61 11.91
N TYR A 118 -1.36 -12.98 11.62
CA TYR A 118 -2.25 -12.20 10.77
C TYR A 118 -2.53 -10.82 11.34
N LEU A 119 -2.89 -10.71 12.63
CA LEU A 119 -3.21 -9.43 13.27
C LEU A 119 -1.98 -8.52 13.38
N ASP A 120 -0.82 -9.06 13.74
CA ASP A 120 0.44 -8.33 13.77
C ASP A 120 0.77 -7.78 12.38
N THR A 121 0.59 -8.61 11.36
CA THR A 121 0.81 -8.21 9.97
C THR A 121 -0.20 -7.16 9.51
N ALA A 122 -1.47 -7.34 9.86
CA ALA A 122 -2.52 -6.39 9.54
C ALA A 122 -2.27 -5.02 10.19
N PHE A 123 -1.75 -5.02 11.42
CA PHE A 123 -1.32 -3.80 12.11
C PHE A 123 -0.14 -3.11 11.39
N VAL A 124 0.88 -3.86 10.97
CA VAL A 124 2.01 -3.31 10.19
C VAL A 124 1.50 -2.70 8.88
N THR A 125 0.61 -3.39 8.17
CA THR A 125 0.07 -2.91 6.89
C THR A 125 -0.76 -1.64 7.05
N ASP A 126 -1.55 -1.55 8.12
CA ASP A 126 -2.34 -0.37 8.48
C ASP A 126 -1.43 0.80 8.88
N HIS A 127 -0.32 0.54 9.57
CA HIS A 127 0.69 1.55 9.87
C HIS A 127 1.36 2.11 8.59
N VAL A 128 1.66 1.25 7.61
CA VAL A 128 2.18 1.68 6.30
C VAL A 128 1.15 2.53 5.55
N LEU A 129 -0.13 2.14 5.56
CA LEU A 129 -1.20 2.92 4.90
C LEU A 129 -1.40 4.30 5.57
N ARG A 130 -1.29 4.39 6.90
CA ARG A 130 -1.28 5.68 7.60
C ARG A 130 -0.10 6.55 7.20
N ALA A 131 1.10 5.98 7.09
CA ALA A 131 2.26 6.73 6.62
C ALA A 131 2.08 7.25 5.18
N VAL A 132 1.37 6.51 4.32
CA VAL A 132 0.97 7.01 3.00
C VAL A 132 -0.01 8.18 3.11
N ASP A 133 -1.03 8.07 3.97
CA ASP A 133 -1.96 9.17 4.24
C ASP A 133 -1.20 10.42 4.70
N ASP A 134 -0.22 10.28 5.59
CA ASP A 134 0.62 11.39 6.07
C ASP A 134 1.44 12.04 4.96
N VAL A 135 1.98 11.25 4.01
CA VAL A 135 2.70 11.79 2.84
C VAL A 135 1.75 12.54 1.92
N LEU A 136 0.54 12.01 1.69
CA LEU A 136 -0.47 12.68 0.86
C LEU A 136 -0.94 13.99 1.49
N LEU A 137 -1.13 14.02 2.81
CA LEU A 137 -1.45 15.24 3.56
C LEU A 137 -0.29 16.24 3.47
N ALA A 138 0.96 15.81 3.65
CA ALA A 138 2.11 16.68 3.51
C ALA A 138 2.23 17.26 2.08
N LEU A 139 1.99 16.44 1.06
CA LEU A 139 1.97 16.87 -0.33
C LEU A 139 0.88 17.92 -0.60
N SER A 140 -0.26 17.81 0.10
CA SER A 140 -1.37 18.79 -0.02
C SER A 140 -1.04 20.15 0.59
N THR A 141 -0.17 20.18 1.61
CA THR A 141 0.27 21.41 2.28
C THR A 141 1.40 22.14 1.55
N ASP A 142 2.00 21.53 0.52
CA ASP A 142 3.16 22.04 -0.24
C ASP A 142 4.42 22.36 0.60
N GLU A 143 4.47 21.88 1.85
CA GLU A 143 5.64 22.00 2.72
C GLU A 143 6.67 20.91 2.40
N MET A 144 7.72 21.29 1.67
CA MET A 144 8.73 20.35 1.15
C MET A 144 9.52 19.62 2.24
N GLU A 145 9.81 20.26 3.39
CA GLU A 145 10.53 19.62 4.49
C GLU A 145 9.66 18.60 5.23
N VAL A 146 8.38 18.91 5.44
CA VAL A 146 7.41 17.95 6.01
C VAL A 146 7.24 16.77 5.07
N THR A 147 7.10 17.04 3.77
CA THR A 147 7.04 16.00 2.73
C THR A 147 8.29 15.12 2.73
N ARG A 148 9.48 15.70 2.93
CA ARG A 148 10.74 14.95 3.04
C ARG A 148 10.73 14.02 4.26
N GLN A 149 10.29 14.52 5.41
CA GLN A 149 10.25 13.75 6.67
C GLN A 149 9.21 12.62 6.61
N THR A 150 7.99 12.90 6.14
CA THR A 150 6.95 11.87 6.00
C THR A 150 7.34 10.82 4.95
N HIS A 151 7.95 11.24 3.84
CA HIS A 151 8.48 10.31 2.83
C HIS A 151 9.63 9.45 3.40
N SER A 152 10.53 10.02 4.21
CA SER A 152 11.59 9.25 4.88
C SER A 152 11.00 8.21 5.82
N ASN A 153 10.02 8.60 6.65
CA ASN A 153 9.34 7.68 7.57
C ASN A 153 8.66 6.53 6.80
N LEU A 154 8.00 6.82 5.68
CA LEU A 154 7.42 5.78 4.82
C LEU A 154 8.50 4.81 4.29
N MET A 155 9.62 5.34 3.80
CA MET A 155 10.73 4.49 3.31
C MET A 155 11.35 3.64 4.41
N ASP A 156 11.47 4.16 5.64
CA ASP A 156 11.95 3.41 6.79
C ASP A 156 10.99 2.27 7.17
N LEU A 157 9.67 2.49 7.05
CA LEU A 157 8.68 1.44 7.28
C LEU A 157 8.74 0.35 6.20
N VAL A 158 8.92 0.72 4.93
CA VAL A 158 9.10 -0.24 3.84
C VAL A 158 10.41 -1.03 4.01
N ALA A 159 11.49 -0.38 4.47
CA ALA A 159 12.75 -1.06 4.78
C ALA A 159 12.60 -2.05 5.95
N ARG A 160 11.85 -1.69 7.00
CA ARG A 160 11.51 -2.63 8.09
C ARG A 160 10.71 -3.83 7.59
N LEU A 161 9.78 -3.61 6.66
CA LEU A 161 9.03 -4.68 6.00
C LEU A 161 9.94 -5.59 5.17
N GLU A 162 10.94 -5.03 4.49
CA GLU A 162 11.95 -5.84 3.79
C GLU A 162 12.78 -6.72 4.74
N ASN A 163 13.16 -6.19 5.90
CA ASN A 163 13.87 -6.97 6.92
C ASN A 163 12.98 -8.04 7.56
N PHE A 164 11.67 -7.78 7.71
CA PHE A 164 10.71 -8.78 8.17
C PHE A 164 10.58 -9.95 7.18
N LEU A 165 10.68 -9.68 5.87
CA LEU A 165 10.69 -10.73 4.83
C LEU A 165 12.04 -11.48 4.74
N GLU A 166 13.10 -10.99 5.40
CA GLU A 166 14.43 -11.64 5.39
C GLU A 166 14.44 -12.94 6.21
N SER A 167 13.72 -12.99 7.33
CA SER A 167 13.77 -14.10 8.28
C SER A 167 13.08 -15.39 7.79
N ASP A 168 12.22 -15.30 6.77
CA ASP A 168 11.25 -16.36 6.43
C ASP A 168 11.55 -17.08 5.10
N ASN A 169 12.74 -16.88 4.50
CA ASN A 169 13.04 -17.28 3.12
C ASN A 169 13.10 -18.79 2.82
N ASP A 170 13.21 -19.68 3.81
CA ASP A 170 13.33 -21.13 3.56
C ASP A 170 11.97 -21.86 3.42
N ASP A 171 10.84 -21.26 3.80
CA ASP A 171 9.52 -21.93 3.84
C ASP A 171 8.44 -21.32 2.91
N MET A 172 8.85 -20.48 1.95
CA MET A 172 7.98 -19.67 1.07
C MET A 172 6.90 -20.44 0.27
N VAL A 173 7.05 -21.76 0.08
CA VAL A 173 6.03 -22.58 -0.61
C VAL A 173 4.80 -22.80 0.27
N GLN A 174 4.97 -22.90 1.60
CA GLN A 174 3.86 -23.01 2.56
C GLN A 174 3.19 -21.65 2.85
N GLU A 175 3.85 -20.54 2.51
CA GLU A 175 3.34 -19.20 2.80
C GLU A 175 2.18 -18.74 1.92
N THR A 176 2.03 -19.34 0.74
CA THR A 176 0.91 -19.06 -0.16
C THR A 176 -0.45 -19.49 0.41
N GLU A 177 -0.47 -20.16 1.56
CA GLU A 177 -1.69 -20.51 2.30
C GLU A 177 -1.82 -19.80 3.66
N LYS A 178 -0.79 -19.07 4.13
CA LYS A 178 -0.85 -18.31 5.41
C LYS A 178 -1.80 -17.12 5.28
N TRP A 179 -2.51 -16.76 6.34
CA TRP A 179 -3.42 -15.61 6.34
C TRP A 179 -2.67 -14.26 6.32
N SER A 180 -1.47 -14.20 6.91
CA SER A 180 -0.65 -12.99 7.02
C SER A 180 -0.14 -12.45 5.68
N THR A 181 -0.02 -13.28 4.64
CA THR A 181 0.53 -12.84 3.34
C THR A 181 -0.39 -11.89 2.58
N TRP A 182 -1.71 -11.99 2.76
CA TRP A 182 -2.68 -11.21 1.98
C TRP A 182 -2.74 -9.72 2.35
N PRO A 183 -2.78 -9.34 3.65
CA PRO A 183 -2.62 -7.93 4.02
C PRO A 183 -1.37 -7.32 3.38
N LEU A 184 -0.20 -7.97 3.52
CA LEU A 184 1.08 -7.49 2.98
C LEU A 184 1.02 -7.37 1.45
N PHE A 185 0.53 -8.40 0.78
CA PHE A 185 0.40 -8.39 -0.67
C PHE A 185 -0.45 -7.22 -1.15
N THR A 186 -1.59 -6.97 -0.51
CA THR A 186 -2.51 -5.90 -0.95
C THR A 186 -1.94 -4.51 -0.73
N THR A 187 -1.22 -4.27 0.36
CA THR A 187 -0.51 -3.01 0.56
C THR A 187 0.66 -2.85 -0.39
N LEU A 188 1.44 -3.91 -0.65
CA LEU A 188 2.53 -3.86 -1.62
C LEU A 188 2.01 -3.63 -3.03
N LYS A 189 0.92 -4.30 -3.43
CA LYS A 189 0.25 -4.08 -4.70
C LYS A 189 -0.18 -2.61 -4.85
N PHE A 190 -0.82 -2.05 -3.82
CA PHE A 190 -1.19 -0.64 -3.82
C PHE A 190 0.04 0.29 -3.93
N LEU A 191 1.08 0.04 -3.14
CA LEU A 191 2.31 0.85 -3.18
C LEU A 191 2.98 0.82 -4.56
N VAL A 192 3.00 -0.33 -5.23
CA VAL A 192 3.66 -0.50 -6.52
C VAL A 192 2.81 0.01 -7.69
N GLU A 193 1.53 -0.35 -7.73
CA GLU A 193 0.65 -0.06 -8.88
C GLU A 193 0.01 1.34 -8.79
N GLU A 194 -0.43 1.75 -7.60
CA GLU A 194 -1.15 3.01 -7.39
C GLU A 194 -0.23 4.11 -6.85
N ALA A 195 0.54 3.86 -5.79
CA ALA A 195 1.45 4.88 -5.23
C ALA A 195 2.69 5.13 -6.11
N GLY A 196 3.14 4.11 -6.85
CA GLY A 196 4.28 4.20 -7.76
C GLY A 196 5.65 4.02 -7.09
N LEU A 197 5.73 3.24 -6.02
CA LEU A 197 6.96 2.92 -5.30
C LEU A 197 8.03 2.32 -6.23
N LEU A 198 9.26 2.82 -6.12
CA LEU A 198 10.40 2.26 -6.82
C LEU A 198 10.90 1.03 -6.08
N LEU A 199 10.89 -0.12 -6.77
CA LEU A 199 11.33 -1.41 -6.22
C LEU A 199 12.85 -1.63 -6.25
N GLY A 200 13.62 -0.69 -6.82
CA GLY A 200 15.08 -0.81 -6.95
C GLY A 200 15.80 -1.02 -5.61
N PRO A 201 15.51 -0.21 -4.55
CA PRO A 201 16.11 -0.37 -3.23
C PRO A 201 15.64 -1.62 -2.48
N PHE A 202 14.51 -2.22 -2.88
CA PHE A 202 13.81 -3.28 -2.15
C PHE A 202 13.71 -4.57 -2.99
N PRO A 203 14.84 -5.22 -3.34
CA PRO A 203 14.84 -6.38 -4.23
C PRO A 203 14.04 -7.57 -3.69
N ARG A 204 13.96 -7.74 -2.37
CA ARG A 204 13.26 -8.88 -1.76
C ARG A 204 11.76 -8.67 -1.78
N VAL A 205 11.31 -7.47 -1.46
CA VAL A 205 9.92 -7.04 -1.62
C VAL A 205 9.49 -7.23 -3.08
N ALA A 206 10.34 -6.86 -4.03
CA ALA A 206 10.08 -7.06 -5.46
C ALA A 206 9.91 -8.54 -5.83
N LYS A 207 10.75 -9.42 -5.28
CA LYS A 207 10.68 -10.88 -5.49
C LYS A 207 9.40 -11.46 -4.88
N ALA A 208 9.10 -11.16 -3.62
CA ALA A 208 7.90 -11.62 -2.93
C ALA A 208 6.62 -11.13 -3.64
N TYR A 209 6.60 -9.86 -4.05
CA TYR A 209 5.50 -9.29 -4.80
C TYR A 209 5.24 -10.04 -6.12
N ARG A 210 6.27 -10.27 -6.94
CA ARG A 210 6.12 -11.01 -8.20
C ARG A 210 5.65 -12.45 -7.99
N GLN A 211 6.23 -13.14 -7.01
CA GLN A 211 5.82 -14.51 -6.67
C GLN A 211 4.35 -14.59 -6.25
N LEU A 212 3.90 -13.66 -5.41
CA LEU A 212 2.49 -13.59 -4.99
C LEU A 212 1.58 -13.15 -6.14
N GLN A 213 2.03 -12.27 -7.03
CA GLN A 213 1.29 -11.84 -8.21
C GLN A 213 1.01 -13.01 -9.18
N ASP A 214 2.01 -13.89 -9.38
CA ASP A 214 1.90 -15.07 -10.23
C ASP A 214 1.17 -16.25 -9.55
N SER A 215 0.86 -16.12 -8.26
CA SER A 215 0.19 -17.17 -7.50
C SER A 215 -1.23 -17.44 -8.03
N LYS A 216 -1.60 -18.72 -8.05
CA LYS A 216 -2.96 -19.18 -8.44
C LYS A 216 -4.09 -18.41 -7.74
N PRO A 217 -4.06 -18.14 -6.42
CA PRO A 217 -5.14 -17.42 -5.76
C PRO A 217 -5.28 -15.98 -6.23
N VAL A 218 -4.17 -15.26 -6.44
CA VAL A 218 -4.18 -13.88 -6.93
C VAL A 218 -4.67 -13.80 -8.37
N VAL A 219 -4.20 -14.70 -9.25
CA VAL A 219 -4.67 -14.74 -10.65
C VAL A 219 -6.18 -14.97 -10.73
N ALA A 220 -6.71 -15.88 -9.91
CA ALA A 220 -8.14 -16.14 -9.87
C ALA A 220 -8.95 -14.99 -9.25
N HIS A 221 -8.41 -14.31 -8.23
CA HIS A 221 -8.95 -13.07 -7.69
C HIS A 221 -9.04 -11.97 -8.75
N THR A 222 -7.94 -11.70 -9.47
CA THR A 222 -7.90 -10.71 -10.55
C THR A 222 -8.90 -11.05 -11.66
N ARG A 223 -9.06 -12.33 -12.02
CA ARG A 223 -10.09 -12.77 -12.97
C ARG A 223 -11.51 -12.52 -12.45
N LEU A 224 -11.77 -12.73 -11.16
CA LEU A 224 -13.08 -12.44 -10.55
C LEU A 224 -13.38 -10.94 -10.58
N VAL A 225 -12.42 -10.10 -10.19
CA VAL A 225 -12.56 -8.64 -10.24
C VAL A 225 -12.81 -8.16 -11.67
N ASN A 226 -12.00 -8.61 -12.64
CA ASN A 226 -12.19 -8.19 -14.04
C ASN A 226 -13.54 -8.66 -14.62
N ARG A 227 -14.00 -9.87 -14.26
CA ARG A 227 -15.33 -10.36 -14.67
C ARG A 227 -16.44 -9.50 -14.09
N THR A 228 -16.36 -9.14 -12.81
CA THR A 228 -17.38 -8.33 -12.14
C THR A 228 -17.43 -6.91 -12.70
N VAL A 229 -16.27 -6.30 -12.97
CA VAL A 229 -16.18 -5.02 -13.69
C VAL A 229 -16.79 -5.11 -15.08
N ASN A 230 -16.44 -6.13 -15.88
CA ASN A 230 -16.99 -6.29 -17.24
C ASN A 230 -18.50 -6.52 -17.23
N LEU A 231 -19.02 -7.27 -16.25
CA LEU A 231 -20.46 -7.47 -16.09
C LEU A 231 -21.18 -6.17 -15.71
N ALA A 232 -20.58 -5.34 -14.84
CA ALA A 232 -21.14 -4.03 -14.49
C ALA A 232 -21.16 -3.09 -15.71
N LEU A 233 -20.04 -3.01 -16.46
CA LEU A 233 -19.93 -2.26 -17.72
C LEU A 233 -20.94 -2.69 -18.79
N SER A 234 -21.25 -3.99 -18.87
CA SER A 234 -22.18 -4.52 -19.88
C SER A 234 -23.65 -4.33 -19.51
N ARG A 235 -23.96 -4.19 -18.21
CA ARG A 235 -25.33 -4.12 -17.69
C ARG A 235 -25.89 -2.71 -17.69
N GLU A 236 -25.02 -1.71 -17.56
CA GLU A 236 -25.38 -0.29 -17.56
C GLU A 236 -24.53 0.43 -18.61
N GLY A 237 -25.14 0.93 -19.69
CA GLY A 237 -24.46 1.78 -20.69
C GLY A 237 -23.95 3.14 -20.13
N LEU A 238 -23.94 3.30 -18.81
CA LEU A 238 -23.50 4.45 -18.03
C LEU A 238 -22.35 4.11 -17.06
N PHE A 239 -21.92 2.85 -16.99
CA PHE A 239 -20.80 2.46 -16.14
C PHE A 239 -19.50 3.02 -16.74
N VAL A 240 -18.96 4.05 -16.11
CA VAL A 240 -17.62 4.56 -16.43
C VAL A 240 -16.61 3.50 -15.97
N GLN A 241 -15.61 3.22 -16.81
CA GLN A 241 -14.48 2.34 -16.44
C GLN A 241 -13.98 2.69 -15.03
N PRO A 242 -13.65 1.71 -14.17
CA PRO A 242 -13.19 2.00 -12.81
C PRO A 242 -12.12 3.09 -12.85
N SER A 243 -12.40 4.22 -12.20
CA SER A 243 -11.51 5.37 -12.25
C SER A 243 -10.18 4.98 -11.64
N ALA A 244 -9.08 5.27 -12.34
CA ALA A 244 -7.76 5.20 -11.74
C ALA A 244 -7.73 6.10 -10.49
N TRP A 245 -6.95 5.72 -9.49
CA TRP A 245 -6.81 6.52 -8.28
C TRP A 245 -6.32 7.94 -8.63
N PRO A 246 -6.93 9.03 -8.11
CA PRO A 246 -6.57 10.40 -8.48
C PRO A 246 -5.10 10.76 -8.27
N TYR A 247 -4.44 10.15 -7.27
CA TYR A 247 -3.04 10.39 -6.93
C TYR A 247 -2.10 9.33 -7.49
N ARG A 248 -2.47 8.70 -8.61
CA ARG A 248 -1.68 7.62 -9.19
C ARG A 248 -0.25 8.07 -9.49
N GLY A 249 0.72 7.37 -8.90
CA GLY A 249 2.14 7.62 -9.04
C GLY A 249 2.68 8.78 -8.20
N PHE A 250 1.95 9.24 -7.18
CA PHE A 250 2.38 10.37 -6.35
C PHE A 250 3.77 10.17 -5.71
N LEU A 251 4.20 8.95 -5.39
CA LEU A 251 5.55 8.73 -4.84
C LEU A 251 6.64 9.13 -5.83
N ARG A 252 6.42 8.92 -7.13
CA ARG A 252 7.37 9.36 -8.17
C ARG A 252 7.38 10.87 -8.30
N GLU A 253 6.24 11.51 -8.08
CA GLU A 253 6.15 12.97 -8.05
C GLU A 253 6.84 13.54 -6.82
N VAL A 254 6.63 12.97 -5.64
CA VAL A 254 7.33 13.34 -4.39
C VAL A 254 8.83 13.19 -4.58
N GLN A 255 9.31 12.08 -5.15
CA GLN A 255 10.73 11.89 -5.45
C GLN A 255 11.28 12.94 -6.41
N ARG A 256 10.51 13.31 -7.45
CA ARG A 256 10.90 14.39 -8.37
C ARG A 256 10.98 15.73 -7.65
N LYS A 257 9.95 16.10 -6.88
CA LYS A 257 9.92 17.36 -6.12
C LYS A 257 11.05 17.44 -5.10
N LEU A 258 11.35 16.34 -4.41
CA LEU A 258 12.46 16.26 -3.46
C LEU A 258 13.83 16.33 -4.14
N ALA A 259 13.98 15.70 -5.32
CA ALA A 259 15.19 15.84 -6.13
C ALA A 259 15.39 17.30 -6.58
N ASP A 260 14.34 17.96 -7.06
CA ASP A 260 14.39 19.36 -7.49
C ASP A 260 14.67 20.33 -6.32
N TYR A 261 14.10 20.05 -5.14
CA TYR A 261 14.30 20.83 -3.92
C TYR A 261 15.72 20.72 -3.35
N THR A 262 16.33 19.53 -3.44
CA THR A 262 17.67 19.26 -2.91
C THR A 262 18.78 19.58 -3.91
N ALA A 263 18.47 19.68 -5.20
CA ALA A 263 19.45 19.93 -6.25
C ALA A 263 19.89 21.40 -6.29
N ASP A 264 21.18 21.64 -6.01
CA ASP A 264 21.83 22.93 -6.25
C ASP A 264 21.80 23.26 -7.75
N PRO A 265 21.33 24.47 -8.15
CA PRO A 265 21.42 24.94 -9.53
C PRO A 265 22.80 24.76 -10.17
N ALA A 266 23.88 24.94 -9.41
CA ALA A 266 25.25 24.75 -9.93
C ALA A 266 25.56 23.28 -10.25
N GLU A 267 25.07 22.34 -9.44
CA GLU A 267 25.24 20.91 -9.67
C GLU A 267 24.44 20.45 -10.90
N ARG A 268 23.21 20.95 -11.07
CA ARG A 268 22.38 20.68 -12.27
C ARG A 268 23.05 21.13 -13.56
N MET A 269 23.74 22.27 -13.56
CA MET A 269 24.48 22.75 -14.74
C MET A 269 25.69 21.88 -15.10
N MET A 270 26.27 21.16 -14.13
CA MET A 270 27.42 20.28 -14.33
C MET A 270 27.03 18.82 -14.61
N GLU A 271 25.78 18.45 -14.36
CA GLU A 271 25.28 17.11 -14.59
C GLU A 271 25.27 16.77 -16.10
N GLY A 272 25.77 15.59 -16.46
CA GLY A 272 25.88 15.17 -17.86
C GLY A 272 26.95 15.89 -18.69
N VAL A 273 27.58 16.96 -18.17
CA VAL A 273 28.65 17.69 -18.88
C VAL A 273 29.94 16.86 -18.88
N LEU A 274 30.49 16.65 -20.08
CA LEU A 274 31.78 16.02 -20.30
C LEU A 274 32.75 17.06 -20.85
N GLY A 275 33.93 17.15 -20.24
CA GLY A 275 35.03 17.96 -20.77
C GLY A 275 35.90 17.14 -21.73
N GLU A 276 36.84 17.82 -22.36
CA GLU A 276 37.83 17.22 -23.26
C GLU A 276 38.69 16.14 -22.58
N LYS A 277 38.80 16.18 -21.25
CA LYS A 277 39.54 15.21 -20.42
C LYS A 277 38.64 14.17 -19.76
N GLY A 278 37.40 14.02 -20.24
CA GLY A 278 36.38 13.15 -19.65
C GLY A 278 35.52 13.87 -18.59
N PRO A 279 35.01 13.15 -17.57
CA PRO A 279 34.15 13.73 -16.55
C PRO A 279 34.82 14.90 -15.81
N LEU A 280 34.04 15.94 -15.51
CA LEU A 280 34.53 17.13 -14.81
C LEU A 280 35.16 16.76 -13.46
N LYS A 281 36.27 17.41 -13.10
CA LYS A 281 36.96 17.19 -11.81
C LYS A 281 36.03 17.45 -10.62
N ALA A 282 35.13 18.43 -10.72
CA ALA A 282 34.12 18.71 -9.69
C ALA A 282 33.17 17.51 -9.48
N ARG A 283 32.81 16.79 -10.56
CA ARG A 283 31.98 15.60 -10.49
C ARG A 283 32.73 14.39 -9.92
N VAL A 284 33.99 14.18 -10.33
CA VAL A 284 34.81 13.04 -9.88
C VAL A 284 35.30 13.20 -8.44
N SER A 285 35.57 14.43 -8.00
CA SER A 285 36.13 14.73 -6.67
C SER A 285 35.17 15.51 -5.76
N GLY A 286 33.88 15.60 -6.12
CA GLY A 286 32.85 16.28 -5.32
C GLY A 286 32.55 15.54 -4.02
N ALA A 287 32.37 14.22 -4.09
CA ALA A 287 32.26 13.34 -2.93
C ALA A 287 33.65 13.06 -2.33
N ARG A 288 34.20 14.05 -1.62
CA ARG A 288 35.53 13.94 -0.97
C ARG A 288 35.40 13.42 0.46
N PHE A 289 35.72 12.14 0.66
CA PHE A 289 35.88 11.55 1.98
C PHE A 289 37.32 11.79 2.50
N GLY A 290 37.63 13.04 2.81
CA GLY A 290 38.99 13.48 3.15
C GLY A 290 39.84 13.85 1.93
N LEU A 291 40.99 14.49 2.18
CA LEU A 291 41.87 15.02 1.12
C LEU A 291 42.91 14.01 0.61
N GLN A 292 43.27 13.01 1.42
CA GLN A 292 44.26 11.99 1.07
C GLN A 292 43.91 11.16 -0.19
N PRO A 293 42.65 10.73 -0.41
CA PRO A 293 42.31 9.98 -1.63
C PRO A 293 42.16 10.85 -2.88
N VAL A 294 42.21 12.19 -2.76
CA VAL A 294 41.97 13.11 -3.88
C VAL A 294 43.23 13.23 -4.74
N SER A 295 43.20 12.66 -5.95
CA SER A 295 44.34 12.79 -6.88
C SER A 295 44.57 14.25 -7.32
N ALA A 296 45.79 14.75 -7.10
CA ALA A 296 46.20 16.11 -7.47
C ALA A 296 46.54 16.21 -8.95
N ARG A 297 45.53 16.21 -9.83
CA ARG A 297 45.69 16.28 -11.30
C ARG A 297 45.69 17.70 -11.87
N MET A 298 45.92 18.72 -11.04
CA MET A 298 45.92 20.11 -11.51
C MET A 298 47.31 20.46 -12.06
N PRO A 299 47.44 20.83 -13.34
CA PRO A 299 48.73 21.22 -13.91
C PRO A 299 49.27 22.51 -13.28
N TRP A 300 50.59 22.65 -13.24
CA TRP A 300 51.29 23.76 -12.56
C TRP A 300 50.96 25.15 -13.13
N ASN A 301 50.66 25.26 -14.43
CA ASN A 301 50.27 26.50 -15.09
C ASN A 301 48.89 27.01 -14.61
N MET A 302 47.93 26.10 -14.45
CA MET A 302 46.59 26.39 -13.90
C MET A 302 46.64 26.69 -12.39
N GLN A 303 47.63 26.14 -11.68
CA GLN A 303 47.82 26.39 -10.25
C GLN A 303 48.23 27.84 -9.96
N ARG A 304 49.06 28.44 -10.82
CA ARG A 304 49.42 29.87 -10.72
C ARG A 304 48.22 30.77 -10.95
N GLU A 305 47.39 30.47 -11.94
CA GLU A 305 46.20 31.26 -12.24
C GLU A 305 45.19 31.26 -11.08
N LYS A 306 45.06 30.12 -10.38
CA LYS A 306 44.22 30.02 -9.19
C LYS A 306 44.78 30.76 -7.98
N MET A 307 46.10 30.78 -7.79
CA MET A 307 46.76 31.52 -6.70
C MET A 307 46.90 33.03 -6.96
N GLY A 308 46.88 33.46 -8.23
CA GLY A 308 46.92 34.89 -8.57
C GLY A 308 45.56 35.61 -8.55
N ARG A 309 44.46 34.87 -8.32
CA ARG A 309 43.08 35.41 -8.25
C ARG A 309 42.49 35.37 -6.83
N SER A 310 43.24 34.95 -5.81
CA SER A 310 42.86 35.09 -4.39
C SER A 310 43.53 36.31 -3.79
#